data_AF-A0A084UDN3-F1
#
_entry.id   AF-A0A084UDN3-F1
#
_cell.length_a   1.000
_cell.length_b   1.000
_cell.length_c   1.000
_cell.angle_alpha   90.00
_cell.angle_beta   90.00
_cell.angle_gamma   90.00
#
_symmetry.space_group_name_H-M   'P 1'
#
loop_
_entity.id
_entity.type
_entity.pdbx_description
1 polymer ?
#
loop_
_entity_poly.entity_id
_entity_poly.type
_entity_poly.pdbx_seq_one_letter_code
_entity_poly.pdbx_strand_id
1 'polypeptide(L)'
;MRVTYEADLRTAAGSVWLPDYACDLELSLDWDNGEPCLSVDDVLVDVSGYREPSNYISMLGGEADPLMAQVGQAIQKQAEEDDALLARVLAEEGIYWIGGGNNPDGRWRVAS
;
A
#
# COMPACT_ATOMS: atom_id res chain seq x y z
N MET A 1 -1.40 -4.70 8.68
CA MET A 1 -0.92 -3.41 9.24
C MET A 1 -1.59 -2.26 8.48
N ARG A 2 -1.72 -1.06 9.06
CA ARG A 2 -2.32 0.10 8.36
C ARG A 2 -1.27 1.19 8.17
N VAL A 3 -1.02 1.56 6.92
CA VAL A 3 -0.01 2.57 6.53
C VAL A 3 -0.69 3.66 5.72
N THR A 4 -0.46 4.92 6.10
CA THR A 4 -0.93 6.05 5.30
C THR A 4 -0.04 6.23 4.08
N TYR A 5 -0.67 6.30 2.90
CA TYR A 5 -0.03 6.43 1.60
C TYR A 5 -0.64 7.62 0.84
N GLU A 6 0.22 8.55 0.46
CA GLU A 6 -0.16 9.68 -0.39
C GLU A 6 0.21 9.36 -1.83
N ALA A 7 -0.79 9.16 -2.68
CA ALA A 7 -0.60 8.79 -4.07
C ALA A 7 -0.67 10.03 -4.98
N ASP A 8 0.40 10.32 -5.75
CA ASP A 8 0.36 11.28 -6.86
C ASP A 8 -0.13 10.56 -8.13
N LEU A 9 -1.46 10.49 -8.28
CA LEU A 9 -2.10 9.89 -9.45
C LEU A 9 -2.16 10.87 -10.62
N ARG A 10 -1.29 10.66 -11.60
CA ARG A 10 -1.27 11.46 -12.84
C ARG A 10 -1.95 10.74 -13.98
N THR A 11 -2.77 11.47 -14.72
CA THR A 11 -3.29 11.05 -16.03
C THR A 11 -2.13 10.85 -17.02
N ALA A 12 -2.36 10.09 -18.09
CA ALA A 12 -1.38 9.94 -19.17
C ALA A 12 -0.97 11.28 -19.82
N ALA A 13 -1.78 12.33 -19.68
CA ALA A 13 -1.49 13.69 -20.14
C ALA A 13 -0.68 14.52 -19.12
N GLY A 14 -0.33 13.96 -17.97
CA GLY A 14 0.44 14.62 -16.90
C GLY A 14 -0.39 15.45 -15.92
N SER A 15 -1.69 15.63 -16.17
CA SER A 15 -2.63 16.25 -15.22
C SER A 15 -2.86 15.34 -14.03
N VAL A 16 -2.88 15.87 -12.81
CA VAL A 16 -3.24 15.12 -11.61
C VAL A 16 -4.74 14.80 -11.67
N TRP A 17 -5.13 13.55 -11.40
CA TRP A 17 -6.53 13.11 -11.45
C TRP A 17 -7.39 13.94 -10.48
N LEU A 18 -6.93 14.15 -9.25
CA LEU A 18 -7.52 14.98 -8.21
C LEU A 18 -6.41 15.43 -7.23
N PRO A 19 -6.56 16.56 -6.50
CA PRO A 19 -5.57 16.99 -5.51
C PRO A 19 -5.31 15.87 -4.50
N ASP A 20 -4.02 15.59 -4.26
CA ASP A 20 -3.43 14.60 -3.34
C ASP A 20 -4.44 13.71 -2.61
N TYR A 21 -4.67 12.50 -3.15
CA TYR A 21 -5.41 11.48 -2.41
C TYR A 21 -4.52 10.97 -1.27
N ALA A 22 -4.81 11.44 -0.05
CA ALA A 22 -4.38 10.76 1.16
C ALA A 22 -5.31 9.55 1.37
N CYS A 23 -4.75 8.36 1.20
CA CYS A 23 -5.45 7.11 1.46
C CYS A 23 -4.71 6.30 2.51
N ASP A 24 -5.44 5.49 3.25
CA ASP A 24 -4.85 4.48 4.10
C ASP A 24 -4.89 3.14 3.38
N LEU A 25 -3.77 2.43 3.42
CA LEU A 25 -3.66 1.08 2.87
C LEU A 25 -3.71 0.07 4.01
N GLU A 26 -4.53 -0.95 3.82
CA GLU A 26 -4.43 -2.18 4.61
C GLU A 26 -3.55 -3.16 3.84
N LEU A 27 -2.46 -3.57 4.50
CA LEU A 27 -1.37 -4.30 3.85
C LEU A 27 -1.11 -5.62 4.56
N SER A 28 -0.83 -6.62 3.72
CA SER A 28 -0.33 -7.94 4.09
C SER A 28 0.99 -8.23 3.38
N LEU A 29 1.85 -8.99 4.05
CA LEU A 29 3.10 -9.48 3.48
C LEU A 29 2.90 -10.90 2.95
N ASP A 30 3.16 -11.08 1.67
CA ASP A 30 3.14 -12.38 1.00
C ASP A 30 4.57 -12.82 0.65
N TRP A 31 4.78 -14.13 0.62
CA TRP A 31 6.08 -14.80 0.49
C TRP A 31 6.07 -15.85 -0.63
N ASP A 32 5.22 -15.67 -1.63
CA ASP A 32 4.91 -16.65 -2.68
C ASP A 32 6.15 -17.25 -3.39
N ASN A 33 7.26 -16.49 -3.52
CA ASN A 33 8.52 -16.96 -4.13
C ASN A 33 9.73 -16.96 -3.19
N GLY A 34 9.50 -16.89 -1.87
CA GLY A 34 10.58 -16.68 -0.92
C GLY A 34 11.20 -15.28 -1.00
N GLU A 35 10.52 -14.33 -1.64
CA GLU A 35 10.78 -12.89 -1.56
C GLU A 35 9.52 -12.23 -0.99
N PRO A 36 9.64 -11.23 -0.10
CA PRO A 36 8.48 -10.53 0.40
C PRO A 36 7.91 -9.66 -0.71
N CYS A 37 6.63 -9.82 -0.99
CA CYS A 37 5.86 -8.87 -1.77
C CYS A 37 4.80 -8.21 -0.91
N LEU A 38 4.46 -6.98 -1.27
CA LEU A 38 3.34 -6.29 -0.67
C LEU A 38 2.06 -6.76 -1.35
N SER A 39 1.06 -7.11 -0.55
CA SER A 39 -0.31 -7.28 -1.03
C SER A 39 -1.19 -6.25 -0.34
N VAL A 40 -1.97 -5.51 -1.13
CA VAL A 40 -2.92 -4.53 -0.60
C VAL A 40 -4.27 -5.22 -0.43
N ASP A 41 -4.72 -5.34 0.82
CA ASP A 41 -6.00 -5.93 1.18
C ASP A 41 -7.15 -4.95 0.90
N ASP A 42 -6.95 -3.66 1.21
CA ASP A 42 -7.92 -2.61 0.97
C ASP A 42 -7.26 -1.22 0.78
N VAL A 43 -7.96 -0.35 0.06
CA VAL A 43 -7.61 1.07 -0.12
C VAL A 43 -8.73 1.91 0.48
N LEU A 44 -8.42 2.63 1.54
CA LEU A 44 -9.40 3.38 2.33
C LEU A 44 -9.23 4.87 2.10
N VAL A 45 -10.31 5.54 1.71
CA VAL A 45 -10.35 7.01 1.61
C VAL A 45 -11.07 7.60 2.82
N ASP A 46 -10.46 8.61 3.45
CA ASP A 46 -11.14 9.39 4.48
C ASP A 46 -12.14 10.36 3.82
N VAL A 47 -13.42 10.20 4.14
CA VAL A 47 -14.51 11.05 3.67
C VAL A 47 -15.07 11.95 4.78
N SER A 48 -14.39 12.02 5.93
CA SER A 48 -14.82 12.84 7.05
C SER A 48 -14.83 14.34 6.71
N GLY A 49 -15.84 15.04 7.21
CA GLY A 49 -15.89 16.49 7.16
C GLY A 49 -14.95 17.16 8.17
N TYR A 50 -14.74 18.45 8.02
CA TYR A 50 -13.95 19.24 8.96
C TYR A 50 -14.53 19.16 10.39
N ARG A 51 -13.74 18.62 11.34
CA ARG A 51 -14.09 18.35 12.75
C ARG A 51 -15.03 17.16 12.99
N GLU A 52 -15.25 16.32 11.99
CA GLU A 52 -15.90 15.03 12.18
C GLU A 52 -14.87 13.96 12.56
N PRO A 53 -15.28 12.87 13.25
CA PRO A 53 -14.43 11.69 13.39
C PRO A 53 -14.05 11.15 12.01
N SER A 54 -12.83 10.63 11.87
CA SER A 54 -12.39 9.99 10.63
C SER A 54 -13.36 8.89 10.21
N ASN A 55 -13.76 8.93 8.95
CA ASN A 55 -14.74 8.01 8.39
C ASN A 55 -14.18 7.48 7.08
N TYR A 56 -13.90 6.19 7.04
CA TYR A 56 -13.20 5.57 5.92
C TYR A 56 -14.14 4.74 5.08
N ILE A 57 -14.06 4.90 3.77
CA ILE A 57 -14.77 4.07 2.81
C ILE A 57 -13.76 3.27 2.00
N SER A 58 -14.02 1.97 1.86
CA SER A 58 -13.26 1.09 0.98
C SER A 58 -13.49 1.45 -0.47
N MET A 59 -12.39 1.74 -1.17
CA MET A 59 -12.36 1.98 -2.61
C MET A 59 -12.45 0.68 -3.40
N LEU A 60 -12.14 -0.48 -2.81
CA LEU A 60 -12.20 -1.79 -3.45
C LEU A 60 -13.50 -2.56 -3.13
N GLY A 61 -14.30 -2.06 -2.18
CA GLY A 61 -15.53 -2.70 -1.71
C GLY A 61 -16.70 -2.62 -2.70
N GLY A 62 -17.70 -3.49 -2.51
CA GLY A 62 -18.86 -3.60 -3.42
C GLY A 62 -19.79 -2.38 -3.44
N GLU A 63 -19.64 -1.45 -2.49
CA GLU A 63 -20.39 -0.18 -2.43
C GLU A 63 -19.65 0.98 -3.12
N ALA A 64 -18.40 0.78 -3.55
CA ALA A 64 -17.64 1.75 -4.31
C ALA A 64 -18.29 2.02 -5.66
N ASP A 65 -18.43 3.29 -6.04
CA ASP A 65 -18.82 3.61 -7.40
C ASP A 65 -17.70 3.20 -8.39
N PRO A 66 -18.03 2.97 -9.68
CA PRO A 66 -17.05 2.43 -10.64
C PRO A 66 -15.79 3.29 -10.83
N LEU A 67 -15.88 4.61 -10.64
CA LEU A 67 -14.73 5.50 -10.76
C LEU A 67 -13.83 5.35 -9.53
N MET A 68 -14.42 5.33 -8.33
CA MET A 68 -13.71 5.09 -7.08
C MET A 68 -13.00 3.74 -7.08
N ALA A 69 -13.65 2.70 -7.60
CA ALA A 69 -13.05 1.38 -7.75
C ALA A 69 -11.86 1.37 -8.72
N GLN A 70 -11.94 2.07 -9.85
CA GLN A 70 -10.82 2.20 -10.78
C GLN A 70 -9.64 2.95 -10.17
N VAL A 71 -9.90 4.00 -9.41
CA VAL A 71 -8.86 4.75 -8.69
C VAL A 71 -8.24 3.86 -7.61
N GLY A 72 -9.04 3.14 -6.83
CA GLY A 72 -8.56 2.21 -5.81
C GLY A 72 -7.65 1.13 -6.40
N GLN A 73 -8.03 0.54 -7.53
CA GLN A 73 -7.20 -0.44 -8.24
C GLN A 73 -5.87 0.15 -8.74
N ALA A 74 -5.89 1.41 -9.21
CA ALA A 74 -4.66 2.07 -9.64
C ALA A 74 -3.71 2.33 -8.45
N ILE A 75 -4.23 2.76 -7.31
CA ILE A 75 -3.46 2.96 -6.07
C ILE A 75 -2.91 1.64 -5.57
N GLN A 76 -3.75 0.60 -5.47
CA GLN A 76 -3.35 -0.74 -5.07
C GLN A 76 -2.16 -1.21 -5.91
N LYS A 77 -2.29 -1.17 -7.24
CA LYS A 77 -1.23 -1.62 -8.13
C LYS A 77 0.06 -0.83 -7.92
N GLN A 78 -0.03 0.50 -7.81
CA GLN A 78 1.14 1.34 -7.60
C GLN A 78 1.82 1.04 -6.25
N ALA A 79 1.04 0.81 -5.19
CA ALA A 79 1.56 0.47 -3.88
C ALA A 79 2.23 -0.92 -3.85
N GLU A 80 1.63 -1.92 -4.51
CA GLU A 80 2.21 -3.27 -4.64
C GLU A 80 3.52 -3.28 -5.45
N GLU A 81 3.69 -2.32 -6.37
CA GLU A 81 4.91 -2.13 -7.17
C GLU A 81 5.92 -1.14 -6.53
N ASP A 82 5.64 -0.57 -5.35
CA ASP A 82 6.51 0.41 -4.67
C ASP A 82 7.51 -0.27 -3.71
N ASP A 83 8.73 -0.50 -4.20
CA ASP A 83 9.85 -1.06 -3.43
C ASP A 83 10.17 -0.26 -2.15
N ALA A 84 9.98 1.06 -2.15
CA ALA A 84 10.25 1.90 -0.99
C ALA A 84 9.18 1.72 0.08
N LEU A 85 7.92 1.56 -0.32
CA LEU A 85 6.82 1.20 0.57
C LEU A 85 7.05 -0.19 1.18
N LEU A 86 7.41 -1.19 0.36
CA LEU A 86 7.75 -2.54 0.82
C LEU A 86 8.89 -2.51 1.86
N ALA A 87 9.97 -1.78 1.59
CA ALA A 87 11.09 -1.67 2.52
C ALA A 87 10.70 -1.05 3.87
N ARG A 88 9.80 -0.06 3.86
CA ARG A 88 9.25 0.56 5.08
C ARG A 88 8.40 -0.44 5.87
N VAL A 89 7.48 -1.13 5.19
CA VAL A 89 6.59 -2.12 5.78
C VAL A 89 7.37 -3.26 6.44
N LEU A 90 8.40 -3.78 5.75
CA LEU A 90 9.31 -4.78 6.31
C LEU A 90 9.99 -4.27 7.59
N ALA A 91 10.51 -3.04 7.58
CA ALA A 91 11.17 -2.45 8.74
C ALA A 91 10.23 -2.24 9.94
N GLU A 92 8.96 -1.89 9.71
CA GLU A 92 7.94 -1.73 10.75
C GLU A 92 7.53 -3.07 11.38
N GLU A 93 7.44 -4.14 10.58
CA GLU A 93 7.18 -5.51 11.04
C GLU A 93 8.40 -6.19 11.71
N GLY A 94 9.53 -5.48 11.84
CA GLY A 94 10.76 -6.02 12.42
C GLY A 94 11.49 -7.02 11.50
N ILE A 95 11.21 -6.97 10.20
CA ILE A 95 11.82 -7.79 9.16
C ILE A 95 12.88 -6.93 8.44
N TYR A 96 14.15 -7.33 8.56
CA TYR A 96 15.25 -6.53 8.01
C TYR A 96 15.93 -7.26 6.85
N TRP A 97 16.01 -6.58 5.71
CA TRP A 97 16.82 -7.03 4.56
C TRP A 97 18.31 -6.83 4.85
N ILE A 98 19.08 -7.91 4.95
CA ILE A 98 20.54 -7.86 5.02
C ILE A 98 21.07 -8.12 3.61
N GLY A 99 21.17 -7.07 2.80
CA GLY A 99 21.67 -7.18 1.44
C GLY A 99 23.17 -7.39 1.42
N GLY A 100 23.62 -8.56 0.96
CA GLY A 100 25.04 -8.80 0.65
C GLY A 100 25.47 -10.25 0.83
N GLY A 101 25.15 -11.11 -0.14
CA GLY A 101 25.58 -12.50 -0.20
C GLY A 101 24.58 -13.45 0.45
N ASN A 102 24.28 -14.55 -0.26
CA ASN A 102 23.49 -15.67 0.24
C ASN A 102 23.74 -15.89 1.74
N ASN A 103 22.70 -15.74 2.57
CA ASN A 103 22.66 -16.54 3.78
C ASN A 103 22.87 -18.00 3.33
N PRO A 104 23.79 -18.78 3.93
CA PRO A 104 24.09 -20.14 3.45
C PRO A 104 22.88 -21.08 3.43
N ASP A 105 21.76 -20.68 4.04
CA ASP A 105 20.49 -21.40 4.07
C ASP A 105 19.35 -20.73 3.27
N GLY A 106 19.57 -19.57 2.66
CA GLY A 106 18.57 -18.84 1.86
C GLY A 106 17.38 -18.28 2.67
N ARG A 107 17.50 -18.12 3.99
CA ARG A 107 16.37 -17.74 4.85
C ARG A 107 16.40 -16.27 5.30
N TRP A 108 15.19 -15.71 5.38
CA TRP A 108 14.86 -14.44 6.02
C TRP A 108 15.01 -14.52 7.53
N ARG A 109 15.52 -13.47 8.16
CA ARG A 109 15.59 -13.39 9.61
C ARG A 109 14.57 -12.37 10.12
N VAL A 110 13.56 -12.88 10.82
CA VAL A 110 12.71 -12.08 11.70
C VAL A 110 13.58 -11.69 12.89
N ALA A 111 13.68 -10.38 13.20
CA ALA A 111 14.37 -9.96 14.41
C ALA A 111 13.55 -10.40 15.62
N SER A 112 14.14 -11.27 16.46
CA SER A 112 13.62 -11.66 17.76
C SER A 112 13.96 -10.63 18.83
#